data_AF-A0A2D7QQB7-F1
#
_entry.id   AF-A0A2D7QQB7-F1
#
_cell.length_a   1.000
_cell.length_b   1.000
_cell.length_c   1.000
_cell.angle_alpha   90.00
_cell.angle_beta   90.00
_cell.angle_gamma   90.00
#
_symmetry.space_group_name_H-M   'P 1'
#
loop_
_entity.id
_entity.type
_entity.pdbx_description
1 polymer ?
#
loop_
_entity_poly.entity_id
_entity_poly.type
_entity_poly.pdbx_seq_one_letter_code
_entity_poly.pdbx_strand_id
1 'polypeptide(L)'
;MTNKGSSEENRLLIEDIDDTASRRYHPDPLRINEDWKMGKMPDIRSEVSYFEETKEATYVRVRVENVDGLPVIYEREFIFVKNRFLVSYEIVNFEEEFQARISSLWNTQNIGPQIGAHWANTFLSAPIGGNGRFSMKSPAVDLLVWFASRSDRQLQIIDRLSVDPRTSDCPTQLRYVWQGKVEVDQKMVFTQLYYPHLPYLFRTSNKNPDAKVENRYDLQSTVGASGISVLCDDIETTILRIELAEDEIEWIVFNPQSKPVSVDNLEIIRPDAYIGNDTNK
;
A
#
# COMPACT_ATOMS: atom_id res chain seq x y z
N MET A 1 -24.57 -15.64 3.84
CA MET A 1 -23.33 -16.43 3.99
C MET A 1 -22.16 -15.56 3.55
N THR A 2 -21.59 -14.81 4.50
CA THR A 2 -20.32 -14.09 4.37
C THR A 2 -19.21 -15.12 4.53
N ASN A 3 -18.37 -15.28 3.49
CA ASN A 3 -17.24 -16.20 3.55
C ASN A 3 -16.22 -15.62 4.53
N LYS A 4 -16.12 -16.21 5.74
CA LYS A 4 -15.18 -15.83 6.82
C LYS A 4 -13.77 -16.33 6.50
N GLY A 5 -13.24 -16.01 5.32
CA GLY A 5 -11.79 -16.05 5.10
C GLY A 5 -11.19 -14.83 5.79
N SER A 6 -10.24 -15.00 6.71
CA SER A 6 -9.42 -13.91 7.23
C SER A 6 -8.48 -13.44 6.12
N SER A 7 -9.06 -12.83 5.09
CA SER A 7 -8.26 -12.16 4.08
C SER A 7 -7.99 -10.77 4.59
N GLU A 8 -6.84 -10.58 5.21
CA GLU A 8 -6.29 -9.24 5.46
C GLU A 8 -6.36 -8.45 4.15
N GLU A 9 -7.16 -7.39 4.14
CA GLU A 9 -7.39 -6.55 2.97
C GLU A 9 -6.11 -5.80 2.59
N ASN A 10 -5.99 -5.31 1.34
CA ASN A 10 -4.84 -4.52 0.88
C ASN A 10 -4.80 -3.13 1.54
N ARG A 11 -4.45 -3.12 2.83
CA ARG A 11 -4.30 -2.00 3.76
C ARG A 11 -3.13 -2.27 4.70
N LEU A 12 -2.81 -1.31 5.57
CA LEU A 12 -1.94 -1.58 6.69
C LEU A 12 -2.52 -2.64 7.64
N LEU A 13 -1.74 -3.69 7.91
CA LEU A 13 -1.98 -4.64 8.98
C LEU A 13 -1.20 -4.20 10.22
N ILE A 14 -1.89 -4.06 11.34
CA ILE A 14 -1.30 -3.69 12.63
C ILE A 14 -1.57 -4.83 13.61
N GLU A 15 -0.50 -5.45 14.08
CA GLU A 15 -0.53 -6.58 15.00
C GLU A 15 0.02 -6.13 16.36
N ASP A 16 -0.71 -6.41 17.43
CA ASP A 16 -0.17 -6.42 18.79
C ASP A 16 0.42 -7.80 19.05
N ILE A 17 1.75 -7.87 19.16
CA ILE A 17 2.51 -9.12 19.23
C ILE A 17 2.31 -9.81 20.59
N ASP A 18 2.21 -9.02 21.66
CA ASP A 18 2.19 -9.53 23.03
C ASP A 18 0.76 -9.61 23.61
N ASP A 19 -0.25 -9.20 22.83
CA ASP A 19 -1.68 -9.11 23.24
C ASP A 19 -1.86 -8.29 24.52
N THR A 20 -1.17 -7.15 24.58
CA THR A 20 -1.12 -6.24 25.73
C THR A 20 -1.98 -5.00 25.56
N ALA A 21 -2.32 -4.63 24.33
CA ALA A 21 -3.10 -3.43 24.02
C ALA A 21 -4.56 -3.58 24.50
N SER A 22 -5.09 -2.50 25.05
CA SER A 22 -6.45 -2.44 25.56
C SER A 22 -7.46 -2.35 24.42
N ARG A 23 -7.94 -3.51 23.93
CA ARG A 23 -8.90 -3.60 22.83
C ARG A 23 -10.20 -2.83 23.13
N ARG A 24 -10.66 -2.03 22.17
CA ARG A 24 -11.89 -1.23 22.20
C ARG A 24 -13.03 -1.98 21.53
N TYR A 25 -14.07 -2.27 22.30
CA TYR A 25 -15.26 -3.01 21.85
C TYR A 25 -16.48 -2.11 21.74
N HIS A 26 -17.36 -2.48 20.82
CA HIS A 26 -18.62 -1.81 20.60
C HIS A 26 -19.49 -1.85 21.88
N PRO A 27 -20.17 -0.77 22.27
CA PRO A 27 -20.89 -0.68 23.53
C PRO A 27 -22.10 -1.61 23.65
N ASP A 28 -22.67 -2.05 22.52
CA ASP A 28 -23.74 -3.07 22.50
C ASP A 28 -23.18 -4.48 22.79
N PRO A 29 -23.49 -5.06 23.97
CA PRO A 29 -22.94 -6.34 24.39
C PRO A 29 -23.51 -7.53 23.60
N LEU A 30 -24.60 -7.34 22.83
CA LEU A 30 -25.21 -8.40 22.04
C LEU A 30 -24.52 -8.61 20.69
N ARG A 31 -23.62 -7.71 20.28
CA ARG A 31 -22.87 -7.88 19.04
C ARG A 31 -21.84 -9.00 19.15
N ILE A 32 -21.69 -9.73 18.06
CA ILE A 32 -20.85 -10.92 17.96
C ILE A 32 -19.76 -10.66 16.93
N ASN A 33 -18.49 -10.90 17.28
CA ASN A 33 -17.37 -10.71 16.35
C ASN A 33 -17.26 -11.86 15.30
N GLU A 34 -16.24 -11.79 14.46
CA GLU A 34 -15.90 -12.80 13.46
C GLU A 34 -15.62 -14.20 14.04
N ASP A 35 -15.21 -14.30 15.31
CA ASP A 35 -15.00 -15.56 16.02
C ASP A 35 -16.24 -16.10 16.74
N TRP A 36 -17.41 -15.50 16.53
CA TRP A 36 -18.64 -15.84 17.26
C TRP A 36 -18.61 -15.55 18.77
N LYS A 37 -17.76 -14.61 19.22
CA LYS A 37 -17.69 -14.17 20.62
C LYS A 37 -18.60 -12.96 20.83
N MET A 38 -19.58 -13.13 21.72
CA MET A 38 -20.52 -12.07 22.11
C MET A 38 -19.82 -10.99 22.96
N GLY A 39 -20.16 -9.72 22.74
CA GLY A 39 -19.58 -8.57 23.45
C GLY A 39 -18.13 -8.25 23.08
N LYS A 40 -17.61 -8.86 22.01
CA LYS A 40 -16.22 -8.72 21.55
C LYS A 40 -16.09 -8.10 20.15
N MET A 41 -17.18 -7.54 19.63
CA MET A 41 -17.14 -6.81 18.35
C MET A 41 -16.26 -5.56 18.49
N PRO A 42 -15.24 -5.35 17.65
CA PRO A 42 -14.45 -4.12 17.63
C PRO A 42 -15.31 -2.86 17.41
N ASP A 43 -15.00 -1.76 18.10
CA ASP A 43 -15.65 -0.44 17.89
C ASP A 43 -15.00 0.35 16.76
N ILE A 44 -14.87 -0.25 15.57
CA ILE A 44 -14.25 0.41 14.41
C ILE A 44 -15.16 1.54 13.91
N ARG A 45 -14.60 2.73 13.72
CA ARG A 45 -15.30 3.88 13.15
C ARG A 45 -14.51 4.42 11.97
N SER A 46 -15.17 4.66 10.86
CA SER A 46 -14.51 5.14 9.64
C SER A 46 -15.25 6.34 9.06
N GLU A 47 -14.50 7.32 8.57
CA GLU A 47 -15.02 8.48 7.85
C GLU A 47 -14.16 8.78 6.62
N VAL A 48 -14.79 9.28 5.55
CA VAL A 48 -14.09 9.92 4.44
C VAL A 48 -14.01 11.41 4.79
N SER A 49 -12.83 11.87 5.19
CA SER A 49 -12.62 13.23 5.69
C SER A 49 -12.27 14.23 4.58
N TYR A 50 -11.82 13.75 3.42
CA TYR A 50 -11.57 14.56 2.24
C TYR A 50 -11.83 13.77 0.96
N PHE A 51 -12.38 14.45 -0.04
CA PHE A 51 -12.60 13.91 -1.38
C PHE A 51 -12.55 15.06 -2.40
N GLU A 52 -11.64 14.98 -3.37
CA GLU A 52 -11.57 15.88 -4.51
C GLU A 52 -11.41 15.07 -5.80
N GLU A 53 -12.08 15.52 -6.86
CA GLU A 53 -12.06 14.87 -8.16
C GLU A 53 -11.70 15.89 -9.22
N THR A 54 -10.65 15.62 -9.99
CA THR A 54 -10.17 16.51 -11.06
C THR A 54 -10.18 15.77 -12.40
N LYS A 55 -9.75 16.41 -13.49
CA LYS A 55 -9.63 15.70 -14.77
C LYS A 55 -8.54 14.63 -14.73
N GLU A 56 -7.50 14.83 -13.92
CA GLU A 56 -6.25 14.05 -13.95
C GLU A 56 -6.15 13.06 -12.79
N ALA A 57 -6.64 13.44 -11.62
CA ALA A 57 -6.55 12.62 -10.41
C ALA A 57 -7.77 12.74 -9.50
N THR A 58 -8.00 11.67 -8.72
CA THR A 58 -8.92 11.65 -7.58
C THR A 58 -8.10 11.63 -6.29
N TYR A 59 -8.47 12.47 -5.35
CA TYR A 59 -7.83 12.61 -4.04
C TYR A 59 -8.81 12.20 -2.95
N VAL A 60 -8.39 11.34 -2.04
CA VAL A 60 -9.26 10.82 -0.98
C VAL A 60 -8.49 10.68 0.32
N ARG A 61 -9.08 11.11 1.44
CA ARG A 61 -8.61 10.79 2.79
C ARG A 61 -9.66 10.01 3.55
N VAL A 62 -9.24 8.89 4.12
CA VAL A 62 -10.06 8.04 4.99
C VAL A 62 -9.40 8.01 6.37
N ARG A 63 -10.19 8.22 7.41
CA ARG A 63 -9.76 8.10 8.80
C ARG A 63 -10.52 6.96 9.46
N VAL A 64 -9.80 6.07 10.12
CA VAL A 64 -10.31 4.90 10.81
C VAL A 64 -9.84 4.94 12.26
N GLU A 65 -10.78 5.02 13.18
CA GLU A 65 -10.53 4.87 14.60
C GLU A 65 -10.74 3.41 15.00
N ASN A 66 -9.94 2.97 15.97
CA ASN A 66 -10.02 1.65 16.57
C ASN A 66 -9.85 0.52 15.56
N VAL A 67 -8.90 0.66 14.62
CA VAL A 67 -8.67 -0.36 13.58
C VAL A 67 -8.43 -1.73 14.21
N ASP A 68 -9.22 -2.73 13.79
CA ASP A 68 -9.22 -4.08 14.38
C ASP A 68 -9.42 -4.10 15.92
N GLY A 69 -10.04 -3.06 16.46
CA GLY A 69 -10.27 -2.84 17.89
C GLY A 69 -9.04 -2.37 18.66
N LEU A 70 -7.90 -2.11 18.01
CA LEU A 70 -6.71 -1.58 18.68
C LEU A 70 -6.90 -0.09 19.05
N PRO A 71 -6.22 0.42 20.08
CA PRO A 71 -6.20 1.85 20.42
C PRO A 71 -5.31 2.63 19.44
N VAL A 72 -5.72 2.65 18.17
CA VAL A 72 -4.96 3.20 17.05
C VAL A 72 -5.89 3.99 16.15
N ILE A 73 -5.43 5.19 15.75
CA ILE A 73 -6.03 5.99 14.70
C ILE A 73 -5.21 5.76 13.43
N TYR A 74 -5.87 5.33 12.37
CA TYR A 74 -5.28 5.02 11.08
C TYR A 74 -5.86 5.95 10.02
N GLU A 75 -5.02 6.73 9.37
CA GLU A 75 -5.39 7.61 8.26
C GLU A 75 -4.76 7.10 6.98
N ARG A 76 -5.54 7.10 5.90
CA ARG A 76 -5.11 6.65 4.58
C ARG A 76 -5.51 7.69 3.55
N GLU A 77 -4.51 8.25 2.90
CA GLU A 77 -4.65 9.19 1.80
C GLU A 77 -4.34 8.48 0.49
N PHE A 78 -5.07 8.86 -0.55
CA PHE A 78 -4.92 8.31 -1.90
C PHE A 78 -4.83 9.43 -2.91
N ILE A 79 -3.89 9.28 -3.84
CA ILE A 79 -3.91 10.01 -5.11
C ILE A 79 -4.01 8.97 -6.22
N PHE A 80 -5.21 8.86 -6.78
CA PHE A 80 -5.48 8.01 -7.93
C PHE A 80 -5.29 8.82 -9.21
N VAL A 81 -4.13 8.67 -9.85
CA VAL A 81 -3.83 9.32 -11.14
C VAL A 81 -4.47 8.51 -12.24
N LYS A 82 -5.42 9.11 -12.96
CA LYS A 82 -6.29 8.40 -13.88
C LYS A 82 -5.51 7.78 -15.02
N ASN A 83 -5.80 6.49 -15.28
CA ASN A 83 -5.15 5.69 -16.32
C ASN A 83 -3.63 5.56 -16.17
N ARG A 84 -3.08 5.80 -14.97
CA ARG A 84 -1.64 5.82 -14.71
C ARG A 84 -1.29 4.92 -13.53
N PHE A 85 -1.46 5.40 -12.30
CA PHE A 85 -1.07 4.70 -11.08
C PHE A 85 -1.87 5.21 -9.87
N LEU A 86 -1.74 4.50 -8.76
CA LEU A 86 -2.28 4.90 -7.45
C LEU A 86 -1.12 5.07 -6.47
N VAL A 87 -1.10 6.17 -5.74
CA VAL A 87 -0.22 6.33 -4.57
C VAL A 87 -1.08 6.35 -3.32
N SER A 88 -0.69 5.60 -2.29
CA SER A 88 -1.26 5.72 -0.95
C SER A 88 -0.22 6.22 0.04
N TYR A 89 -0.66 7.09 0.94
CA TYR A 89 0.10 7.61 2.06
C TYR A 89 -0.70 7.32 3.33
N GLU A 90 -0.13 6.49 4.20
CA GLU A 90 -0.79 5.91 5.36
C GLU A 90 -0.11 6.40 6.63
N ILE A 91 -0.88 7.00 7.55
CA ILE A 91 -0.40 7.42 8.87
C ILE A 91 -1.06 6.55 9.93
N VAL A 92 -0.25 6.04 10.84
CA VAL A 92 -0.71 5.37 12.07
C VAL A 92 -0.36 6.24 13.25
N ASN A 93 -1.31 6.45 14.15
CA ASN A 93 -1.12 7.11 15.43
C ASN A 93 -1.51 6.16 16.57
N PHE A 94 -0.56 5.85 17.44
CA PHE A 94 -0.76 4.94 18.57
C PHE A 94 -1.25 5.69 19.81
N GLU A 95 -2.34 5.23 20.42
CA GLU A 95 -2.88 5.84 21.65
C GLU A 95 -2.43 5.08 22.91
N GLU A 96 -1.74 3.94 22.74
CA GLU A 96 -1.21 3.10 23.82
C GLU A 96 0.16 2.53 23.41
N GLU A 97 0.99 2.25 24.42
CA GLU A 97 2.27 1.56 24.24
C GLU A 97 2.06 0.04 24.17
N PHE A 98 2.61 -0.62 23.16
CA PHE A 98 2.66 -2.09 23.06
C PHE A 98 3.74 -2.54 22.08
N GLN A 99 4.02 -3.85 22.03
CA GLN A 99 4.92 -4.43 21.05
C GLN A 99 4.15 -4.67 19.74
N ALA A 100 4.48 -3.93 18.68
CA ALA A 100 3.71 -3.95 17.44
C ALA A 100 4.50 -4.54 16.26
N ARG A 101 3.78 -5.17 15.32
CA ARG A 101 4.22 -5.38 13.93
C ARG A 101 3.28 -4.63 13.01
N ILE A 102 3.84 -3.87 12.08
CA ILE A 102 3.08 -3.08 11.13
C ILE A 102 3.52 -3.46 9.72
N SER A 103 2.55 -3.80 8.87
CA SER A 103 2.83 -4.29 7.52
C SER A 103 1.94 -3.61 6.50
N SER A 104 2.54 -2.84 5.58
CA SER A 104 1.89 -2.50 4.32
C SER A 104 1.82 -3.75 3.47
N LEU A 105 0.61 -4.20 3.10
CA LEU A 105 0.45 -5.48 2.41
C LEU A 105 -0.22 -5.37 1.04
N TRP A 106 0.12 -6.33 0.19
CA TRP A 106 -0.53 -6.53 -1.09
C TRP A 106 -0.72 -8.02 -1.37
N ASN A 107 -1.97 -8.44 -1.52
CA ASN A 107 -2.32 -9.80 -1.92
C ASN A 107 -2.27 -9.94 -3.45
N THR A 108 -1.66 -11.02 -3.93
CA THR A 108 -1.49 -11.27 -5.36
C THR A 108 -1.50 -12.76 -5.69
N GLN A 109 -1.66 -13.10 -6.98
CA GLN A 109 -1.57 -14.48 -7.44
C GLN A 109 -0.13 -14.95 -7.55
N ASN A 110 0.72 -14.12 -8.13
CA ASN A 110 2.10 -14.46 -8.40
C ASN A 110 3.01 -13.23 -8.32
N ILE A 111 4.30 -13.47 -8.11
CA ILE A 111 5.36 -12.48 -8.13
C ILE A 111 6.37 -12.91 -9.20
N GLY A 112 6.69 -12.01 -10.13
CA GLY A 112 7.66 -12.28 -11.18
C GLY A 112 9.11 -12.30 -10.66
N PRO A 113 10.10 -12.59 -11.52
CA PRO A 113 11.52 -12.53 -11.14
C PRO A 113 12.01 -11.09 -10.85
N GLN A 114 11.22 -10.07 -11.24
CA GLN A 114 11.53 -8.66 -11.01
C GLN A 114 11.10 -8.25 -9.60
N ILE A 115 12.03 -8.38 -8.66
CA ILE A 115 11.86 -8.03 -7.25
C ILE A 115 13.07 -7.27 -6.74
N GLY A 116 12.83 -6.25 -5.93
CA GLY A 116 13.85 -5.48 -5.21
C GLY A 116 13.64 -5.51 -3.69
N ALA A 117 14.42 -4.70 -2.97
CA ALA A 117 14.38 -4.69 -1.49
C ALA A 117 13.07 -4.12 -0.90
N HIS A 118 12.32 -3.36 -1.69
CA HIS A 118 11.13 -2.62 -1.28
C HIS A 118 10.11 -2.50 -2.44
N TRP A 119 10.21 -3.36 -3.45
CA TRP A 119 9.26 -3.39 -4.55
C TRP A 119 9.22 -4.78 -5.19
N ALA A 120 8.12 -5.12 -5.84
CA ALA A 120 8.01 -6.32 -6.64
C ALA A 120 7.02 -6.12 -7.79
N ASN A 121 7.32 -6.73 -8.93
CA ASN A 121 6.36 -6.87 -10.01
C ASN A 121 5.45 -8.07 -9.73
N THR A 122 4.15 -7.81 -9.60
CA THR A 122 3.14 -8.79 -9.23
C THR A 122 2.17 -9.02 -10.37
N PHE A 123 1.49 -10.16 -10.35
CA PHE A 123 0.50 -10.51 -11.37
C PHE A 123 -0.83 -10.89 -10.74
N LEU A 124 -1.91 -10.35 -11.31
CA LEU A 124 -3.27 -10.77 -11.01
C LEU A 124 -4.02 -10.96 -12.33
N SER A 125 -4.51 -12.19 -12.60
CA SER A 125 -5.19 -12.53 -13.85
C SER A 125 -6.46 -11.70 -14.08
N ALA A 126 -7.14 -11.36 -12.99
CA ALA A 126 -8.28 -10.48 -12.95
C ALA A 126 -8.54 -10.07 -11.49
N PRO A 127 -8.96 -8.82 -11.21
CA PRO A 127 -9.49 -8.46 -9.90
C PRO A 127 -10.64 -9.40 -9.52
N ILE A 128 -10.67 -9.87 -8.27
CA ILE A 128 -11.72 -10.75 -7.78
C ILE A 128 -12.79 -9.91 -7.08
N GLY A 129 -14.00 -9.91 -7.65
CA GLY A 129 -15.16 -9.20 -7.14
C GLY A 129 -16.12 -10.09 -6.34
N GLY A 130 -17.09 -9.44 -5.69
CA GLY A 130 -18.17 -10.14 -4.98
C GLY A 130 -17.72 -10.97 -3.78
N ASN A 131 -16.64 -10.56 -3.11
CA ASN A 131 -16.02 -11.31 -2.00
C ASN A 131 -15.58 -12.72 -2.42
N GLY A 132 -14.74 -12.81 -3.46
CA GLY A 132 -14.22 -14.10 -3.95
C GLY A 132 -15.11 -14.82 -4.95
N ARG A 133 -16.23 -14.23 -5.40
CA ARG A 133 -17.27 -14.97 -6.16
C ARG A 133 -17.12 -14.92 -7.66
N PHE A 134 -16.50 -13.88 -8.20
CA PHE A 134 -16.31 -13.77 -9.64
C PHE A 134 -15.07 -12.97 -9.97
N SER A 135 -14.41 -13.33 -11.06
CA SER A 135 -13.38 -12.50 -11.68
C SER A 135 -14.04 -11.34 -12.42
N MET A 136 -13.60 -10.11 -12.14
CA MET A 136 -13.95 -8.95 -12.94
C MET A 136 -13.38 -9.09 -14.34
N LYS A 137 -14.10 -8.60 -15.35
CA LYS A 137 -13.60 -8.58 -16.73
C LYS A 137 -12.57 -7.45 -16.87
N SER A 138 -11.30 -7.78 -16.61
CA SER A 138 -10.15 -6.91 -16.82
C SER A 138 -9.16 -7.64 -17.72
N PRO A 139 -8.40 -6.93 -18.60
CA PRO A 139 -7.22 -7.52 -19.19
C PRO A 139 -6.26 -7.97 -18.08
N ALA A 140 -5.53 -9.06 -18.33
CA ALA A 140 -4.43 -9.48 -17.48
C ALA A 140 -3.32 -8.43 -17.58
N VAL A 141 -2.99 -7.82 -16.45
CA VAL A 141 -1.95 -6.80 -16.32
C VAL A 141 -1.01 -7.20 -15.21
N ASP A 142 0.24 -6.81 -15.36
CA ASP A 142 1.19 -6.83 -14.26
C ASP A 142 0.96 -5.56 -13.42
N LEU A 143 1.36 -5.63 -12.16
CA LEU A 143 1.28 -4.54 -11.21
C LEU A 143 2.59 -4.44 -10.46
N LEU A 144 3.33 -3.36 -10.71
CA LEU A 144 4.40 -2.94 -9.83
C LEU A 144 3.79 -2.49 -8.50
N VAL A 145 4.20 -3.15 -7.42
CA VAL A 145 3.96 -2.73 -6.05
C VAL A 145 5.27 -2.22 -5.48
N TRP A 146 5.32 -0.93 -5.16
CA TRP A 146 6.50 -0.25 -4.65
C TRP A 146 6.19 0.36 -3.29
N PHE A 147 7.14 0.28 -2.35
CA PHE A 147 7.05 0.85 -1.01
C PHE A 147 8.14 1.90 -0.82
N ALA A 148 7.83 3.04 -0.19
CA ALA A 148 8.86 4.02 0.14
C ALA A 148 9.94 3.38 1.04
N SER A 149 11.17 3.36 0.53
CA SER A 149 12.27 2.64 1.15
C SER A 149 12.61 3.23 2.53
N ARG A 150 12.73 2.37 3.53
CA ARG A 150 13.17 2.72 4.88
C ARG A 150 14.18 1.70 5.38
N SER A 151 15.16 2.16 6.17
CA SER A 151 16.23 1.30 6.70
C SER A 151 15.77 0.35 7.81
N ASP A 152 14.66 0.67 8.47
CA ASP A 152 14.07 -0.09 9.57
C ASP A 152 12.94 -1.02 9.11
N ARG A 153 12.79 -1.22 7.79
CA ARG A 153 11.72 -2.03 7.19
C ARG A 153 12.26 -3.04 6.20
N GLN A 154 11.53 -4.14 6.06
CA GLN A 154 11.90 -5.23 5.17
C GLN A 154 10.72 -5.74 4.35
N LEU A 155 10.95 -5.96 3.05
CA LEU A 155 10.01 -6.68 2.20
C LEU A 155 10.05 -8.18 2.51
N GLN A 156 8.88 -8.75 2.75
CA GLN A 156 8.65 -10.17 2.96
C GLN A 156 7.63 -10.68 1.95
N ILE A 157 7.81 -11.92 1.49
CA ILE A 157 6.85 -12.66 0.67
C ILE A 157 6.30 -13.78 1.53
N ILE A 158 4.98 -13.79 1.74
CA ILE A 158 4.28 -14.76 2.56
C ILE A 158 3.47 -15.69 1.66
N ASP A 159 3.64 -16.99 1.87
CA ASP A 159 2.75 -18.03 1.33
C ASP A 159 1.52 -18.18 2.24
N ARG A 160 0.42 -17.54 1.83
CA ARG A 160 -0.86 -17.60 2.55
C ARG A 160 -1.54 -18.95 2.40
N LEU A 161 -1.31 -19.65 1.28
CA LEU A 161 -1.96 -20.93 1.01
C LEU A 161 -1.55 -22.00 2.01
N SER A 162 -0.31 -21.92 2.51
CA SER A 162 0.19 -22.78 3.58
C SER A 162 -0.57 -22.64 4.91
N VAL A 163 -1.18 -21.47 5.15
CA VAL A 163 -1.90 -21.14 6.40
C VAL A 163 -3.41 -21.25 6.23
N ASP A 164 -3.96 -20.76 5.12
CA ASP A 164 -5.38 -20.79 4.82
C ASP A 164 -5.62 -21.29 3.38
N PRO A 165 -6.15 -22.52 3.19
CA PRO A 165 -6.38 -23.06 1.85
C PRO A 165 -7.39 -22.24 1.02
N ARG A 166 -8.18 -21.36 1.66
CA ARG A 166 -9.16 -20.50 0.98
C ARG A 166 -8.51 -19.31 0.27
N THR A 167 -7.21 -19.08 0.46
CA THR A 167 -6.47 -18.03 -0.25
C THR A 167 -5.96 -18.50 -1.61
N SER A 168 -6.46 -19.63 -2.15
CA SER A 168 -6.04 -20.19 -3.44
C SER A 168 -6.09 -19.22 -4.61
N ASP A 169 -6.99 -18.23 -4.57
CA ASP A 169 -7.13 -17.22 -5.63
C ASP A 169 -6.07 -16.11 -5.52
N CYS A 170 -5.49 -15.89 -4.34
CA CYS A 170 -4.42 -14.93 -4.06
C CYS A 170 -3.48 -15.51 -2.98
N PRO A 171 -2.73 -16.59 -3.32
CA PRO A 171 -1.95 -17.37 -2.35
C PRO A 171 -0.72 -16.63 -1.85
N THR A 172 -0.31 -15.56 -2.53
CA THR A 172 0.92 -14.83 -2.22
C THR A 172 0.60 -13.46 -1.63
N GLN A 173 1.38 -13.02 -0.64
CA GLN A 173 1.27 -11.70 -0.05
C GLN A 173 2.63 -11.03 0.06
N LEU A 174 2.72 -9.80 -0.43
CA LEU A 174 3.82 -8.90 -0.11
C LEU A 174 3.52 -8.25 1.24
N ARG A 175 4.53 -8.13 2.09
CA ARG A 175 4.49 -7.32 3.31
C ARG A 175 5.74 -6.46 3.40
N TYR A 176 5.60 -5.15 3.52
CA TYR A 176 6.70 -4.26 3.90
C TYR A 176 6.60 -3.96 5.39
N VAL A 177 7.46 -4.62 6.16
CA VAL A 177 7.26 -4.84 7.59
C VAL A 177 8.16 -3.95 8.42
N TRP A 178 7.56 -3.31 9.42
CA TRP A 178 8.22 -2.77 10.59
C TRP A 178 7.84 -3.59 11.84
N GLN A 179 8.76 -3.72 12.80
CA GLN A 179 8.45 -4.34 14.08
C GLN A 179 9.23 -3.64 15.21
N GLY A 180 8.54 -3.32 16.30
CA GLY A 180 9.15 -2.62 17.43
C GLY A 180 8.14 -2.30 18.52
N LYS A 181 8.64 -1.76 19.62
CA LYS A 181 7.79 -1.22 20.68
C LYS A 181 7.31 0.16 20.23
N VAL A 182 5.99 0.39 20.27
CA VAL A 182 5.40 1.69 19.96
C VAL A 182 5.16 2.49 21.23
N GLU A 183 5.28 3.81 21.16
CA GLU A 183 4.99 4.72 22.26
C GLU A 183 3.64 5.41 22.08
N VAL A 184 3.08 5.95 23.17
CA VAL A 184 1.88 6.78 23.12
C VAL A 184 2.15 8.03 22.26
N ASP A 185 1.18 8.38 21.40
CA ASP A 185 1.24 9.46 20.42
C ASP A 185 2.32 9.28 19.33
N GLN A 186 2.98 8.11 19.28
CA GLN A 186 3.91 7.82 18.20
C GLN A 186 3.15 7.76 16.87
N LYS A 187 3.68 8.48 15.89
CA LYS A 187 3.18 8.47 14.51
C LYS A 187 4.16 7.78 13.58
N MET A 188 3.62 7.02 12.64
CA MET A 188 4.40 6.33 11.60
C MET A 188 3.74 6.50 10.24
N VAL A 189 4.56 6.72 9.21
CA VAL A 189 4.14 6.86 7.80
C VAL A 189 4.48 5.61 7.00
N PHE A 190 3.59 5.20 6.11
CA PHE A 190 3.83 4.17 5.11
C PHE A 190 3.33 4.68 3.75
N THR A 191 4.22 4.73 2.76
CA THR A 191 3.88 5.21 1.42
C THR A 191 4.04 4.07 0.42
N GLN A 192 3.03 3.87 -0.43
CA GLN A 192 3.01 2.84 -1.47
C GLN A 192 2.64 3.43 -2.82
N LEU A 193 3.22 2.88 -3.89
CA LEU A 193 2.84 3.16 -5.27
C LEU A 193 2.45 1.86 -5.97
N TYR A 194 1.32 1.91 -6.67
CA TYR A 194 0.75 0.82 -7.44
C TYR A 194 0.66 1.24 -8.90
N TYR A 195 1.51 0.67 -9.76
CA TYR A 195 1.57 1.00 -11.17
C TYR A 195 1.15 -0.21 -12.03
N PRO A 196 -0.08 -0.22 -12.58
CA PRO A 196 -0.49 -1.25 -13.53
C PRO A 196 0.20 -1.03 -14.88
N HIS A 197 0.77 -2.10 -15.44
CA HIS A 197 1.44 -2.04 -16.74
C HIS A 197 1.24 -3.33 -17.54
N LEU A 198 1.57 -3.26 -18.82
CA LEU A 198 1.57 -4.45 -19.67
C LEU A 198 2.62 -5.46 -19.18
N PRO A 199 2.33 -6.76 -19.20
CA PRO A 199 3.28 -7.76 -18.79
C PRO A 199 4.59 -7.66 -19.56
N TYR A 200 5.70 -7.58 -18.84
CA TYR A 200 7.02 -7.66 -19.47
C TYR A 200 7.32 -9.12 -19.78
N LEU A 201 7.38 -9.46 -21.06
CA LEU A 201 8.04 -10.70 -21.46
C LEU A 201 9.53 -10.53 -21.16
N PHE A 202 9.96 -10.96 -19.96
CA PHE A 202 11.38 -11.03 -19.63
C PHE A 202 12.04 -12.01 -20.59
N ARG A 203 12.52 -11.50 -21.73
CA ARG A 203 13.28 -12.27 -22.70
C ARG A 203 14.68 -12.46 -22.13
N THR A 204 14.84 -13.35 -21.17
CA THR A 204 16.12 -14.07 -21.04
C THR A 204 16.26 -14.96 -22.27
N SER A 205 16.61 -14.36 -23.42
CA SER A 205 17.16 -15.11 -24.53
C SER A 205 18.61 -15.42 -24.22
N ASN A 206 18.85 -16.30 -23.26
CA ASN A 206 20.11 -17.04 -23.24
C ASN A 206 19.88 -18.44 -22.71
N LYS A 207 19.94 -19.44 -23.61
CA LYS A 207 19.91 -20.86 -23.26
C LYS A 207 21.27 -21.37 -22.76
N ASN A 208 22.25 -20.47 -22.55
CA ASN A 208 23.57 -20.83 -22.08
C ASN A 208 23.59 -20.89 -20.54
N PRO A 209 23.99 -22.03 -19.94
CA PRO A 209 24.03 -22.21 -18.49
C PRO A 209 25.02 -21.26 -17.76
N ASP A 210 25.97 -20.65 -18.49
CA ASP A 210 26.98 -19.74 -17.95
C ASP A 210 26.73 -18.26 -18.26
N ALA A 211 25.56 -17.91 -18.81
CA ALA A 211 25.23 -16.53 -19.13
C ALA A 211 25.02 -15.71 -17.85
N LYS A 212 26.02 -14.90 -17.48
CA LYS A 212 25.83 -13.83 -16.50
C LYS A 212 24.80 -12.85 -17.06
N VAL A 213 23.58 -12.89 -16.53
CA VAL A 213 22.60 -11.84 -16.77
C VAL A 213 23.16 -10.57 -16.15
N GLU A 214 23.49 -9.57 -16.97
CA GLU A 214 23.70 -8.22 -16.45
C GLU A 214 22.40 -7.80 -15.79
N ASN A 215 22.38 -7.75 -14.46
CA ASN A 215 21.34 -7.03 -13.71
C ASN A 215 21.55 -5.54 -13.99
N ARG A 216 21.07 -5.07 -15.15
CA ARG A 216 20.87 -3.64 -15.32
C ARG A 216 19.79 -3.23 -14.33
N TYR A 217 20.03 -2.15 -13.60
CA TYR A 217 19.09 -1.53 -12.67
C TYR A 217 18.51 -0.29 -13.36
N ASP A 218 17.93 -0.51 -14.55
CA ASP A 218 17.35 0.54 -15.38
C ASP A 218 15.81 0.52 -15.31
N LEU A 219 15.15 1.53 -15.88
CA LEU A 219 13.69 1.67 -15.84
C LEU A 219 12.99 0.40 -16.36
N GLN A 220 13.44 -0.17 -17.47
CA GLN A 220 12.78 -1.32 -18.08
C GLN A 220 12.95 -2.61 -17.24
N SER A 221 14.17 -2.91 -16.80
CA SER A 221 14.49 -4.09 -15.98
C SER A 221 13.81 -4.08 -14.62
N THR A 222 13.58 -2.88 -14.07
CA THR A 222 12.92 -2.67 -12.77
C THR A 222 11.44 -2.32 -12.88
N VAL A 223 10.86 -2.34 -14.09
CA VAL A 223 9.43 -2.05 -14.29
C VAL A 223 9.05 -0.63 -13.86
N GLY A 224 9.98 0.32 -14.00
CA GLY A 224 9.84 1.71 -13.57
C GLY A 224 10.22 1.95 -12.10
N ALA A 225 10.46 0.91 -11.29
CA ALA A 225 10.75 1.08 -9.86
C ALA A 225 12.02 1.91 -9.59
N SER A 226 13.04 1.82 -10.46
CA SER A 226 14.26 2.63 -10.36
C SER A 226 14.05 4.12 -10.64
N GLY A 227 12.96 4.50 -11.29
CA GLY A 227 12.60 5.89 -11.58
C GLY A 227 11.77 6.56 -10.48
N ILE A 228 11.40 5.81 -9.44
CA ILE A 228 10.67 6.34 -8.29
C ILE A 228 11.68 6.77 -7.23
N SER A 229 11.66 8.05 -6.87
CA SER A 229 12.55 8.63 -5.85
C SER A 229 11.74 9.33 -4.76
N VAL A 230 12.10 9.07 -3.51
CA VAL A 230 11.57 9.76 -2.34
C VAL A 230 12.42 11.00 -2.09
N LEU A 231 11.82 12.19 -2.21
CA LEU A 231 12.49 13.42 -1.81
C LEU A 231 12.22 13.71 -0.33
N CYS A 232 11.00 13.42 0.10
CA CYS A 232 10.55 13.52 1.48
C CYS A 232 9.49 12.44 1.72
N ASP A 233 9.50 11.83 2.89
CA ASP A 233 8.48 10.89 3.36
C ASP A 233 8.50 11.00 4.89
N ASP A 234 7.63 11.83 5.44
CA ASP A 234 7.44 11.99 6.88
C ASP A 234 5.97 12.32 7.20
N ILE A 235 5.66 12.53 8.48
CA ILE A 235 4.29 12.77 8.96
C ILE A 235 3.71 14.10 8.45
N GLU A 236 4.56 15.09 8.18
CA GLU A 236 4.11 16.40 7.72
C GLU A 236 3.96 16.45 6.21
N THR A 237 4.83 15.78 5.47
CA THR A 237 4.86 15.86 4.01
C THR A 237 5.52 14.63 3.37
N THR A 238 4.93 14.18 2.26
CA THR A 238 5.53 13.20 1.36
C THR A 238 5.62 13.76 -0.05
N ILE A 239 6.80 13.68 -0.66
CA ILE A 239 7.08 14.14 -2.03
C ILE A 239 7.77 13.01 -2.77
N LEU A 240 7.12 12.51 -3.81
CA LEU A 240 7.68 11.51 -4.71
C LEU A 240 7.95 12.15 -6.07
N ARG A 241 9.14 11.89 -6.62
CA ARG A 241 9.43 12.04 -8.05
C ARG A 241 9.24 10.68 -8.70
N ILE A 242 8.44 10.63 -9.76
CA ILE A 242 8.06 9.41 -10.44
C ILE A 242 8.47 9.52 -11.90
N GLU A 243 9.24 8.56 -12.38
CA GLU A 243 9.63 8.42 -13.79
C GLU A 243 9.42 6.97 -14.23
N LEU A 244 8.22 6.67 -14.72
CA LEU A 244 7.85 5.30 -15.14
C LEU A 244 8.14 5.04 -16.61
N ALA A 245 8.30 6.10 -17.40
CA ALA A 245 8.76 6.10 -18.78
C ALA A 245 9.88 7.13 -18.93
N GLU A 246 10.80 6.87 -19.86
CA GLU A 246 11.96 7.72 -20.11
C GLU A 246 11.53 9.17 -20.40
N ASP A 247 12.12 10.12 -19.68
CA ASP A 247 11.82 11.56 -19.76
C ASP A 247 10.38 11.98 -19.36
N GLU A 248 9.59 11.07 -18.77
CA GLU A 248 8.27 11.39 -18.22
C GLU A 248 8.32 11.58 -16.71
N ILE A 249 8.53 12.82 -16.26
CA ILE A 249 8.65 13.15 -14.84
C ILE A 249 7.30 13.61 -14.30
N GLU A 250 6.87 12.94 -13.24
CA GLU A 250 5.67 13.27 -12.48
C GLU A 250 6.00 13.48 -11.00
N TRP A 251 5.18 14.27 -10.34
CA TRP A 251 5.31 14.54 -8.91
C TRP A 251 4.02 14.23 -8.18
N ILE A 252 4.19 13.64 -7.01
CA ILE A 252 3.12 13.38 -6.05
C ILE A 252 3.47 14.07 -4.74
N VAL A 253 2.52 14.83 -4.22
CA VAL A 253 2.67 15.56 -2.96
C VAL A 253 1.49 15.20 -2.06
N PHE A 254 1.80 14.69 -0.86
CA PHE A 254 0.89 14.69 0.27
C PHE A 254 1.39 15.75 1.25
N ASN A 255 0.55 16.72 1.56
CA ASN A 255 0.83 17.87 2.41
C ASN A 255 -0.38 18.16 3.31
N PRO A 256 -0.75 17.25 4.22
CA PRO A 256 -2.02 17.29 4.95
C PRO A 256 -2.27 18.59 5.72
N GLN A 257 -1.23 19.35 6.04
CA GLN A 257 -1.31 20.63 6.76
C GLN A 257 -1.36 21.86 5.85
N SER A 258 -1.31 21.69 4.52
CA SER A 258 -1.32 22.80 3.55
C SER A 258 -0.22 23.83 3.80
N LYS A 259 0.95 23.37 4.27
CA LYS A 259 2.14 24.23 4.44
C LYS A 259 2.75 24.51 3.07
N PRO A 260 3.39 25.66 2.82
CA PRO A 260 4.11 25.87 1.56
C PRO A 260 5.23 24.84 1.38
N VAL A 261 5.18 24.09 0.27
CA VAL A 261 6.19 23.10 -0.11
C VAL A 261 6.65 23.40 -1.53
N SER A 262 7.97 23.50 -1.73
CA SER A 262 8.56 23.67 -3.07
C SER A 262 8.79 22.31 -3.71
N VAL A 263 8.24 22.12 -4.91
CA VAL A 263 8.42 20.91 -5.73
C VAL A 263 8.77 21.33 -7.14
N ASP A 264 9.95 20.90 -7.60
CA ASP A 264 10.58 21.43 -8.82
C ASP A 264 10.66 22.97 -8.80
N ASN A 265 9.91 23.67 -9.64
CA ASN A 265 9.83 25.14 -9.70
C ASN A 265 8.47 25.70 -9.27
N LEU A 266 7.63 24.87 -8.63
CA LEU A 266 6.29 25.22 -8.19
C LEU A 266 6.23 25.27 -6.66
N GLU A 267 5.42 26.20 -6.15
CA GLU A 267 5.03 26.22 -4.74
C GLU A 267 3.64 25.60 -4.59
N ILE A 268 3.55 24.55 -3.78
CA ILE A 268 2.33 23.83 -3.49
C ILE A 268 1.88 24.14 -2.07
N ILE A 269 0.65 24.64 -1.93
CA ILE A 269 -0.01 24.95 -0.64
C ILE A 269 -1.27 24.08 -0.45
N ARG A 270 -1.57 23.20 -1.42
CA ARG A 270 -2.73 22.31 -1.36
C ARG A 270 -2.44 21.10 -0.45
N PRO A 271 -3.49 20.47 0.11
CA PRO A 271 -3.36 19.29 0.96
C PRO A 271 -2.73 18.11 0.21
N ASP A 272 -2.92 18.07 -1.11
CA ASP A 272 -2.41 17.05 -2.00
C ASP A 272 -2.27 17.64 -3.41
N ALA A 273 -1.35 17.08 -4.19
CA ALA A 273 -1.13 17.48 -5.57
C ALA A 273 -0.54 16.34 -6.40
N TYR A 274 -1.03 16.24 -7.63
CA TYR A 274 -0.38 15.56 -8.74
C TYR A 274 0.09 16.61 -9.76
N ILE A 275 1.34 16.51 -10.18
CA ILE A 275 1.94 17.38 -11.21
C ILE A 275 2.51 16.46 -12.28
N GLY A 276 1.96 16.53 -13.48
CA GLY A 276 2.39 15.74 -14.63
C GLY A 276 3.01 16.62 -15.72
N ASN A 277 3.41 15.97 -16.82
CA ASN A 277 4.03 16.68 -17.95
C ASN A 277 3.09 17.68 -18.65
N ASP A 278 1.77 17.46 -18.64
CA ASP A 278 0.80 18.34 -19.28
C ASP A 278 0.41 19.54 -18.41
N THR A 279 0.72 19.55 -17.11
CA THR A 279 0.48 20.69 -16.21
C THR A 279 1.58 21.75 -16.28
N ASN A 280 2.70 21.48 -16.97
CA ASN A 280 3.83 22.38 -17.20
C ASN A 280 3.87 23.02 -18.61
N LYS A 281 2.81 22.87 -19.41
CA LYS A 281 2.64 23.51 -20.74
C LYS A 281 1.50 24.52 -20.72
#